data_AF-A0A644XTE3-F1
#
_entry.id   AF-A0A644XTE3-F1
#
_cell.length_a   1.000
_cell.length_b   1.000
_cell.length_c   1.000
_cell.angle_alpha   90.00
_cell.angle_beta   90.00
_cell.angle_gamma   90.00
#
_symmetry.space_group_name_H-M   'P 1'
#
loop_
_entity.id
_entity.type
_entity.pdbx_description
1 polymer ?
#
loop_
_entity_poly.entity_id
_entity_poly.type
_entity_poly.pdbx_seq_one_letter_code
_entity_poly.pdbx_strand_id
1 'polypeptide(L)'
;MSQVNLKKKIILSILISLISLFLIFLTTKLSQKKQENRSQATDEEKQPTFVLDSPYSSSQTSSFKGMIHCHSNISDADNNIDPTHVFQFYKNLNYDFISLTDHINYPENNTSKIKSLQENNNTGIDILTLPGGERFIDEDNDNTGHINTISNDVLVKELNTDSTGISIDELKVNNPNKIYIINHPSRQTEYWTDDRLNTISDYNGIEVWNNGEHEYFWDKILSSGKKVWGFSSDDCHNYSNETDCGSSFIRVFSQSLNRNDIFNNIKKGNFYSGNIPKGQPEISLKVTTDTNNITANTNIGTTILFIADNEVVKLSNNDSVLSYSPSGDEKYIRIKVVKSDSKIWSNPIFIKKIGNFIPTTTPTSNVTKSNSPTISFKFAFNSINSEDQKCFNQLKINLEIINLVKNKLQTFSNIDIKPINDEVNSNGNQIFLVENLELDSSIFSTGDKSILIKIKGSSHLKQKFCIDKQNKKIEDDNTCNINPYENKTYDFSEYSLQAGDIDQNGIINGSDLSLIRKNIGDKNCDIIHDLNLDGTINSFDINLIKKTMLQKDED
;
A
#
# COMPACT_ATOMS: atom_id res chain seq x y z
N MET A 1 0.64 -82.49 33.07
CA MET A 1 0.22 -81.43 32.13
C MET A 1 0.88 -80.05 32.34
N SER A 2 1.76 -79.82 33.33
CA SER A 2 2.25 -78.46 33.66
C SER A 2 3.53 -78.01 32.94
N GLN A 3 4.47 -78.90 32.58
CA GLN A 3 5.76 -78.47 31.98
C GLN A 3 5.68 -78.12 30.48
N VAL A 4 4.78 -78.76 29.72
CA VAL A 4 4.63 -78.50 28.27
C VAL A 4 4.03 -77.12 28.02
N ASN A 5 3.11 -76.68 28.88
CA ASN A 5 2.50 -75.34 28.78
C ASN A 5 3.47 -74.22 29.17
N LEU A 6 4.41 -74.47 30.09
CA LEU A 6 5.42 -73.49 30.46
C LEU A 6 6.43 -73.27 29.33
N LYS A 7 6.91 -74.33 28.68
CA LYS A 7 7.79 -74.23 27.50
C LYS A 7 7.13 -73.50 26.33
N LYS A 8 5.85 -73.77 26.06
CA LYS A 8 5.10 -73.06 25.00
C LYS A 8 4.94 -71.56 25.30
N LYS A 9 4.68 -71.17 26.55
CA LYS A 9 4.58 -69.76 26.95
C LYS A 9 5.93 -69.02 26.84
N ILE A 10 7.04 -69.68 27.20
CA ILE A 10 8.39 -69.09 27.07
C ILE A 10 8.74 -68.88 25.60
N ILE A 11 8.49 -69.88 24.74
CA ILE A 11 8.74 -69.78 23.29
C ILE A 11 7.90 -68.66 22.67
N LEU A 12 6.61 -68.53 23.05
CA LEU A 12 5.73 -67.48 22.55
C LEU A 12 6.20 -66.08 23.00
N SER A 13 6.67 -65.94 24.24
CA SER A 13 7.21 -64.67 24.75
C SER A 13 8.49 -64.24 24.03
N ILE A 14 9.39 -65.20 23.75
CA ILE A 14 10.62 -64.94 22.98
C ILE A 14 10.27 -64.53 21.54
N LEU A 15 9.28 -65.19 20.92
CA LEU A 15 8.84 -64.87 19.57
C LEU A 15 8.24 -63.46 19.47
N ILE A 16 7.43 -63.06 20.44
CA ILE A 16 6.85 -61.71 20.52
C ILE A 16 7.95 -60.66 20.71
N SER A 17 8.95 -60.92 21.57
CA SER A 17 10.08 -60.02 21.78
C SER A 17 10.92 -59.83 20.52
N LEU A 18 11.17 -60.91 19.77
CA LEU A 18 11.90 -60.86 18.49
C LEU A 18 11.12 -60.09 17.41
N ILE A 19 9.79 -60.24 17.35
CA ILE A 19 8.94 -59.47 16.43
C ILE A 19 8.99 -57.99 16.78
N SER A 20 8.88 -57.63 18.06
CA SER A 20 8.99 -56.24 18.51
C SER A 20 10.35 -55.61 18.18
N LEU A 21 11.46 -56.35 18.40
CA LEU A 21 12.79 -55.89 18.01
C LEU A 21 12.91 -55.70 16.49
N PHE A 22 12.33 -56.60 15.70
CA PHE A 22 12.34 -56.51 14.24
C PHE A 22 11.53 -55.30 13.74
N LEU A 23 10.37 -55.02 14.35
CA LEU A 23 9.59 -53.81 14.04
C LEU A 23 10.34 -52.52 14.39
N ILE A 24 11.03 -52.46 15.54
CA ILE A 24 11.86 -51.30 15.92
C ILE A 24 13.03 -51.13 14.95
N PHE A 25 13.63 -52.23 14.49
CA PHE A 25 14.71 -52.18 13.50
C PHE A 25 14.19 -51.73 12.11
N LEU A 26 12.96 -52.11 11.76
CA LEU A 26 12.34 -51.69 10.49
C LEU A 26 11.94 -50.21 10.52
N THR A 27 11.41 -49.70 11.64
CA THR A 27 11.04 -48.28 11.78
C THR A 27 12.27 -47.38 11.82
N THR A 28 13.36 -47.81 12.46
CA THR A 28 14.63 -47.06 12.45
C THR A 28 15.28 -47.05 11.06
N LYS A 29 15.26 -48.16 10.32
CA LYS A 29 15.71 -48.18 8.90
C LYS A 29 14.85 -47.33 7.98
N LEU A 30 13.53 -47.32 8.17
CA LEU A 30 12.62 -46.46 7.39
C LEU A 30 12.84 -44.98 7.70
N SER A 31 13.11 -44.64 8.96
CA SER A 31 13.46 -43.27 9.38
C SER A 31 14.81 -42.83 8.78
N GLN A 32 15.85 -43.67 8.87
CA GLN A 32 17.16 -43.40 8.27
C GLN A 32 17.09 -43.27 6.75
N LYS A 33 16.33 -44.14 6.06
CA LYS A 33 16.14 -44.05 4.60
C LYS A 33 15.32 -42.81 4.20
N LYS A 34 14.39 -42.36 5.05
CA LYS A 34 13.65 -41.09 4.86
C LYS A 34 14.56 -39.88 5.09
N GLN A 35 15.58 -40.00 5.94
CA GLN A 35 16.57 -38.96 6.22
C GLN A 35 17.66 -38.90 5.13
N GLU A 36 18.12 -40.05 4.62
CA GLU A 36 19.06 -40.17 3.49
C GLU A 36 18.42 -39.76 2.16
N ASN A 37 17.13 -40.08 1.93
CA ASN A 37 16.41 -39.57 0.76
C ASN A 37 16.10 -38.06 0.85
N ARG A 38 16.14 -37.46 2.05
CA ARG A 38 15.98 -36.01 2.25
C ARG A 38 17.31 -35.25 2.11
N SER A 39 18.45 -35.93 2.21
CA SER A 39 19.79 -35.33 2.04
C SER A 39 20.39 -35.50 0.64
N GLN A 40 19.70 -36.20 -0.28
CA GLN A 40 20.10 -36.37 -1.69
C GLN A 40 19.11 -35.77 -2.71
N ALA A 41 18.01 -35.16 -2.26
CA ALA A 41 17.29 -34.22 -3.10
C ALA A 41 17.99 -32.87 -2.98
N THR A 42 18.65 -32.42 -4.04
CA THR A 42 18.86 -31.00 -4.25
C THR A 42 17.48 -30.36 -4.19
N ASP A 43 17.17 -29.67 -3.09
CA ASP A 43 16.06 -28.73 -3.05
C ASP A 43 16.39 -27.65 -4.08
N GLU A 44 15.97 -27.87 -5.34
CA GLU A 44 15.61 -26.77 -6.22
C GLU A 44 14.54 -26.00 -5.45
N GLU A 45 14.97 -24.96 -4.74
CA GLU A 45 14.11 -24.00 -4.07
C GLU A 45 13.17 -23.46 -5.15
N LYS A 46 11.95 -24.02 -5.20
CA LYS A 46 10.92 -23.58 -6.15
C LYS A 46 10.77 -22.08 -5.94
N GLN A 47 11.13 -21.32 -6.97
CA GLN A 47 10.91 -19.88 -6.99
C GLN A 47 9.46 -19.61 -6.63
N PRO A 48 9.19 -18.69 -5.67
CA PRO A 48 7.82 -18.37 -5.30
C PRO A 48 7.06 -17.91 -6.54
N THR A 49 5.88 -18.46 -6.75
CA THR A 49 5.02 -18.15 -7.90
C THR A 49 4.13 -16.94 -7.66
N PHE A 50 4.34 -16.23 -6.56
CA PHE A 50 3.57 -15.05 -6.17
C PHE A 50 4.35 -14.14 -5.22
N VAL A 51 3.89 -12.90 -5.05
CA VAL A 51 4.40 -11.90 -4.09
C VAL A 51 3.28 -11.47 -3.13
N LEU A 52 3.65 -11.29 -1.85
CA LEU A 52 2.79 -10.71 -0.83
C LEU A 52 2.91 -9.18 -0.80
N ASP A 53 1.87 -8.49 -1.26
CA ASP A 53 1.71 -7.03 -1.22
C ASP A 53 1.01 -6.64 0.09
N SER A 54 1.82 -6.46 1.14
CA SER A 54 1.34 -6.17 2.50
C SER A 54 1.33 -4.66 2.78
N PRO A 55 0.23 -4.12 3.34
CA PRO A 55 0.20 -2.72 3.78
C PRO A 55 0.96 -2.50 5.10
N TYR A 56 1.39 -3.57 5.78
CA TYR A 56 2.05 -3.51 7.08
C TYR A 56 3.56 -3.34 6.94
N SER A 57 4.07 -2.21 7.44
CA SER A 57 5.51 -1.95 7.47
C SER A 57 6.19 -2.59 8.69
N SER A 58 7.31 -3.28 8.47
CA SER A 58 8.14 -3.84 9.55
C SER A 58 8.99 -2.79 10.28
N SER A 59 9.08 -1.56 9.77
CA SER A 59 9.97 -0.52 10.31
C SER A 59 9.35 0.35 11.42
N GLN A 60 8.04 0.23 11.65
CA GLN A 60 7.33 1.06 12.62
C GLN A 60 7.10 0.30 13.93
N THR A 61 7.47 0.94 15.04
CA THR A 61 7.39 0.33 16.37
C THR A 61 6.22 0.85 17.21
N SER A 62 5.62 1.97 16.82
CA SER A 62 4.53 2.62 17.55
C SER A 62 3.20 2.44 16.83
N SER A 63 2.12 2.50 17.60
CA SER A 63 0.76 2.37 17.08
C SER A 63 -0.19 3.28 17.83
N PHE A 64 -1.09 3.95 17.12
CA PHE A 64 -2.00 4.95 17.67
C PHE A 64 -3.44 4.54 17.44
N LYS A 65 -4.27 4.59 18.49
CA LYS A 65 -5.69 4.25 18.45
C LYS A 65 -6.49 5.49 18.03
N GLY A 66 -7.40 5.35 17.08
CA GLY A 66 -8.22 6.47 16.64
C GLY A 66 -9.65 6.13 16.25
N MET A 67 -10.51 7.14 16.39
CA MET A 67 -11.91 7.12 15.98
C MET A 67 -12.05 7.89 14.67
N ILE A 68 -12.78 7.34 13.71
CA ILE A 68 -12.89 7.89 12.35
C ILE A 68 -14.34 8.14 11.90
N HIS A 69 -15.33 7.85 12.74
CA HIS A 69 -16.74 8.15 12.48
C HIS A 69 -17.48 8.41 13.80
N CYS A 70 -17.85 9.67 14.04
CA CYS A 70 -18.62 10.09 15.21
C CYS A 70 -19.20 11.48 15.01
N HIS A 71 -20.25 11.79 15.76
CA HIS A 71 -21.08 12.98 15.56
C HIS A 71 -21.17 13.85 16.82
N SER A 72 -21.50 15.12 16.62
CA SER A 72 -21.74 16.11 17.68
C SER A 72 -23.03 16.89 17.43
N ASN A 73 -23.34 17.82 18.31
CA ASN A 73 -24.48 18.74 18.17
C ASN A 73 -24.32 19.75 17.03
N ILE A 74 -23.26 19.63 16.23
CA ILE A 74 -23.15 20.37 14.99
C ILE A 74 -24.08 19.79 13.93
N SER A 75 -24.29 18.47 13.95
CA SER A 75 -25.27 17.78 13.12
C SER A 75 -26.41 17.22 13.98
N ASP A 76 -26.39 15.93 14.32
CA ASP A 76 -27.56 15.22 14.84
C ASP A 76 -27.30 14.42 16.13
N ALA A 77 -26.15 14.61 16.78
CA ALA A 77 -25.99 14.18 18.17
C ALA A 77 -26.83 15.06 19.12
N ASP A 78 -27.07 14.57 20.33
CA ASP A 78 -27.83 15.32 21.36
C ASP A 78 -27.29 16.75 21.54
N ASN A 79 -28.19 17.73 21.70
CA ASN A 79 -27.84 19.17 21.78
C ASN A 79 -26.78 19.53 22.84
N ASN A 80 -26.59 18.71 23.86
CA ASN A 80 -25.60 18.93 24.93
C ASN A 80 -24.21 18.36 24.62
N ILE A 81 -24.03 17.71 23.46
CA ILE A 81 -22.80 17.07 23.04
C ILE A 81 -22.09 17.97 22.04
N ASP A 82 -21.35 18.96 22.55
CA ASP A 82 -20.48 19.76 21.67
C ASP A 82 -19.22 18.99 21.24
N PRO A 83 -18.49 19.45 20.21
CA PRO A 83 -17.25 18.82 19.76
C PRO A 83 -16.20 18.61 20.87
N THR A 84 -16.09 19.53 21.82
CA THR A 84 -15.15 19.41 22.94
C THR A 84 -15.54 18.25 23.86
N HIS A 85 -16.84 18.03 24.10
CA HIS A 85 -17.34 16.85 24.78
C HIS A 85 -16.91 15.57 24.07
N VAL A 86 -17.09 15.50 22.75
CA VAL A 86 -16.71 14.33 21.93
C VAL A 86 -15.21 14.04 22.05
N PHE A 87 -14.37 15.07 21.89
CA PHE A 87 -12.92 14.96 22.01
C PHE A 87 -12.51 14.48 23.41
N GLN A 88 -13.11 15.03 24.46
CA GLN A 88 -12.84 14.63 25.83
C GLN A 88 -13.26 13.18 26.10
N PHE A 89 -14.42 12.76 25.58
CA PHE A 89 -14.91 11.39 25.73
C PHE A 89 -13.91 10.37 25.16
N TYR A 90 -13.49 10.53 23.90
CA TYR A 90 -12.54 9.61 23.29
C TYR A 90 -11.13 9.71 23.90
N LYS A 91 -10.68 10.90 24.31
CA LYS A 91 -9.41 11.04 25.04
C LYS A 91 -9.44 10.28 26.37
N ASN A 92 -10.54 10.33 27.12
CA ASN A 92 -10.72 9.58 28.37
C ASN A 92 -10.70 8.06 28.16
N LEU A 93 -11.03 7.60 26.94
CA LEU A 93 -10.96 6.20 26.53
C LEU A 93 -9.60 5.83 25.88
N ASN A 94 -8.59 6.68 26.04
CA ASN A 94 -7.23 6.51 25.53
C ASN A 94 -7.14 6.41 24.00
N TYR A 95 -7.98 7.16 23.28
CA TYR A 95 -7.77 7.40 21.86
C TYR A 95 -6.72 8.50 21.69
N ASP A 96 -5.82 8.29 20.73
CA ASP A 96 -4.72 9.19 20.39
C ASP A 96 -5.15 10.24 19.37
N PHE A 97 -6.05 9.86 18.46
CA PHE A 97 -6.58 10.76 17.44
C PHE A 97 -8.07 10.51 17.15
N ILE A 98 -8.70 11.50 16.53
CA ILE A 98 -10.12 11.48 16.18
C ILE A 98 -10.39 12.25 14.90
N SER A 99 -11.32 11.76 14.09
CA SER A 99 -12.01 12.54 13.08
C SER A 99 -13.46 12.74 13.51
N LEU A 100 -13.84 13.98 13.75
CA LEU A 100 -15.24 14.34 13.91
C LEU A 100 -15.86 14.44 12.53
N THR A 101 -16.92 13.68 12.28
CA THR A 101 -17.48 13.49 10.94
C THR A 101 -18.95 13.86 10.89
N ASP A 102 -19.34 14.91 11.62
CA ASP A 102 -20.68 15.51 11.52
C ASP A 102 -21.11 15.58 10.04
N HIS A 103 -22.39 15.29 9.78
CA HIS A 103 -22.95 15.43 8.44
C HIS A 103 -22.64 16.82 7.87
N ILE A 104 -22.27 16.94 6.60
CA ILE A 104 -22.00 18.24 5.97
C ILE A 104 -23.32 18.82 5.42
N ASN A 105 -23.56 20.10 5.69
CA ASN A 105 -24.73 20.86 5.23
C ASN A 105 -26.10 20.27 5.66
N TYR A 106 -26.14 19.44 6.69
CA TYR A 106 -27.38 18.93 7.28
C TYR A 106 -28.25 20.10 7.79
N PRO A 107 -29.59 20.02 7.72
CA PRO A 107 -30.46 21.08 8.20
C PRO A 107 -30.12 21.41 9.67
N GLU A 108 -29.93 22.70 9.98
CA GLU A 108 -29.47 23.22 11.29
C GLU A 108 -27.94 23.27 11.50
N ASN A 109 -27.13 22.75 10.58
CA ASN A 109 -25.68 22.79 10.71
C ASN A 109 -25.09 24.19 10.67
N ASN A 110 -24.08 24.39 11.51
CA ASN A 110 -23.22 25.57 11.44
C ASN A 110 -21.91 25.22 10.72
N THR A 111 -21.92 25.26 9.39
CA THR A 111 -20.75 24.96 8.54
C THR A 111 -19.54 25.84 8.88
N SER A 112 -19.77 27.08 9.34
CA SER A 112 -18.71 27.96 9.86
C SER A 112 -18.08 27.43 11.15
N LYS A 113 -18.84 26.76 12.02
CA LYS A 113 -18.33 26.09 13.23
C LYS A 113 -17.48 24.87 12.88
N ILE A 114 -17.89 24.04 11.90
CA ILE A 114 -17.07 22.92 11.40
C ILE A 114 -15.73 23.45 10.86
N LYS A 115 -15.80 24.46 9.99
CA LYS A 115 -14.60 25.08 9.40
C LYS A 115 -13.65 25.61 10.48
N SER A 116 -14.18 26.36 11.44
CA SER A 116 -13.39 26.89 12.56
C SER A 116 -12.70 25.78 13.36
N LEU A 117 -13.37 24.66 13.62
CA LEU A 117 -12.78 23.52 14.34
C LEU A 117 -11.68 22.83 13.54
N GLN A 118 -11.85 22.71 12.22
CA GLN A 118 -10.86 22.09 11.36
C GLN A 118 -9.63 22.99 11.15
N GLU A 119 -9.82 24.32 11.10
CA GLU A 119 -8.74 25.31 11.02
C GLU A 119 -7.99 25.46 12.34
N ASN A 120 -8.71 25.40 13.47
CA ASN A 120 -8.14 25.50 14.80
C ASN A 120 -7.61 24.14 15.28
N ASN A 121 -6.33 23.89 15.04
CA ASN A 121 -5.62 22.70 15.52
C ASN A 121 -5.53 22.60 17.07
N ASN A 122 -6.07 23.56 17.82
CA ASN A 122 -6.11 23.55 19.28
C ASN A 122 -7.57 23.45 19.75
N THR A 123 -7.98 22.25 20.10
CA THR A 123 -9.33 21.95 20.62
C THR A 123 -9.46 22.21 22.12
N GLY A 124 -8.37 22.60 22.79
CA GLY A 124 -8.27 22.62 24.25
C GLY A 124 -8.13 21.23 24.89
N ILE A 125 -8.24 20.16 24.09
CA ILE A 125 -8.08 18.77 24.51
C ILE A 125 -6.83 18.20 23.82
N ASP A 126 -5.99 17.48 24.58
CA ASP A 126 -4.80 16.81 24.06
C ASP A 126 -5.16 15.56 23.23
N ILE A 127 -5.83 15.74 22.09
CA ILE A 127 -6.14 14.66 21.14
C ILE A 127 -5.92 15.18 19.73
N LEU A 128 -5.24 14.38 18.89
CA LEU A 128 -4.97 14.79 17.51
C LEU A 128 -6.27 14.76 16.70
N THR A 129 -6.62 15.86 16.04
CA THR A 129 -7.78 15.91 15.14
C THR A 129 -7.37 15.78 13.68
N LEU A 130 -8.11 14.93 12.98
CA LEU A 130 -8.15 14.87 11.51
C LEU A 130 -9.42 15.58 11.05
N PRO A 131 -9.33 16.54 10.12
CA PRO A 131 -10.52 17.08 9.46
C PRO A 131 -11.35 15.98 8.81
N GLY A 132 -12.64 15.99 9.04
CA GLY A 132 -13.56 15.06 8.40
C GLY A 132 -14.99 15.57 8.35
N GLY A 133 -15.83 14.81 7.66
CA GLY A 133 -17.25 15.07 7.52
C GLY A 133 -17.93 13.92 6.78
N GLU A 134 -19.18 13.67 7.15
CA GLU A 134 -20.03 12.68 6.49
C GLU A 134 -20.91 13.34 5.45
N ARG A 135 -20.99 12.73 4.26
CA ARG A 135 -21.91 13.13 3.18
C ARG A 135 -22.66 11.91 2.67
N PHE A 136 -23.73 12.13 1.95
CA PHE A 136 -24.38 11.10 1.13
C PHE A 136 -23.96 11.26 -0.33
N ILE A 137 -24.16 10.24 -1.17
CA ILE A 137 -23.87 10.37 -2.60
C ILE A 137 -25.03 11.11 -3.28
N ASP A 138 -24.71 12.23 -3.95
CA ASP A 138 -25.68 13.17 -4.53
C ASP A 138 -26.11 12.72 -5.94
N GLU A 139 -26.85 11.62 -6.04
CA GLU A 139 -27.41 11.15 -7.32
C GLU A 139 -28.95 11.23 -7.35
N ASP A 140 -29.60 10.88 -6.24
CA ASP A 140 -31.07 10.70 -6.19
C ASP A 140 -31.79 11.62 -5.18
N ASN A 141 -31.07 12.53 -4.49
CA ASN A 141 -31.60 13.41 -3.43
C ASN A 141 -32.37 12.68 -2.31
N ASP A 142 -32.04 11.42 -2.04
CA ASP A 142 -32.72 10.58 -1.04
C ASP A 142 -31.92 10.41 0.26
N ASN A 143 -30.79 11.14 0.40
CA ASN A 143 -29.86 11.09 1.52
C ASN A 143 -29.29 9.69 1.81
N THR A 144 -29.23 8.81 0.81
CA THR A 144 -28.66 7.47 0.93
C THR A 144 -27.21 7.41 0.42
N GLY A 145 -26.49 6.34 0.75
CA GLY A 145 -25.11 6.17 0.32
C GLY A 145 -24.13 6.98 1.15
N HIS A 146 -24.16 6.79 2.46
CA HIS A 146 -23.31 7.54 3.38
C HIS A 146 -21.83 7.22 3.20
N ILE A 147 -21.02 8.27 3.20
CA ILE A 147 -19.58 8.18 2.98
C ILE A 147 -18.85 9.24 3.80
N ASN A 148 -17.85 8.81 4.56
CA ASN A 148 -16.94 9.71 5.24
C ASN A 148 -15.84 10.20 4.32
N THR A 149 -15.56 11.50 4.42
CA THR A 149 -14.33 12.10 3.92
C THR A 149 -13.45 12.44 5.11
N ILE A 150 -12.26 11.85 5.18
CA ILE A 150 -11.20 12.27 6.11
C ILE A 150 -10.13 13.00 5.29
N SER A 151 -9.61 14.12 5.75
CA SER A 151 -8.63 14.91 4.99
C SER A 151 -7.38 15.26 5.78
N ASN A 152 -6.28 15.42 5.03
CA ASN A 152 -5.03 15.96 5.57
C ASN A 152 -5.07 17.49 5.71
N ASP A 153 -6.03 18.14 5.04
CA ASP A 153 -6.26 19.58 5.05
C ASP A 153 -7.70 19.90 5.51
N VAL A 154 -8.00 21.17 5.74
CA VAL A 154 -9.38 21.61 6.03
C VAL A 154 -10.26 21.35 4.82
N LEU A 155 -11.49 20.89 5.04
CA LEU A 155 -12.50 20.60 4.00
C LEU A 155 -13.14 21.89 3.42
N VAL A 156 -12.33 22.89 3.08
CA VAL A 156 -12.82 24.23 2.71
C VAL A 156 -13.78 24.20 1.52
N LYS A 157 -13.58 23.32 0.53
CA LYS A 157 -14.43 23.27 -0.66
C LYS A 157 -15.80 22.67 -0.34
N GLU A 158 -15.80 21.59 0.43
CA GLU A 158 -16.97 20.84 0.88
C GLU A 158 -17.81 21.66 1.86
N LEU A 159 -17.16 22.47 2.68
CA LEU A 159 -17.81 23.37 3.62
C LEU A 159 -18.29 24.69 2.98
N ASN A 160 -17.94 24.95 1.71
CA ASN A 160 -18.40 26.14 0.98
C ASN A 160 -19.39 25.79 -0.15
N THR A 161 -19.72 24.52 -0.37
CA THR A 161 -20.78 24.12 -1.31
C THR A 161 -22.14 24.14 -0.62
N ASP A 162 -23.19 24.48 -1.37
CA ASP A 162 -24.58 24.32 -0.92
C ASP A 162 -25.06 22.86 -1.08
N SER A 163 -24.30 21.99 -1.78
CA SER A 163 -24.61 20.56 -1.88
C SER A 163 -24.29 19.86 -0.57
N THR A 164 -25.26 19.07 -0.13
CA THR A 164 -25.21 18.19 1.04
C THR A 164 -24.58 16.84 0.74
N GLY A 165 -24.38 16.52 -0.54
CA GLY A 165 -23.81 15.26 -0.97
C GLY A 165 -22.47 15.37 -1.70
N ILE A 166 -21.99 14.23 -2.13
CA ILE A 166 -20.79 14.05 -2.95
C ILE A 166 -21.18 13.37 -4.26
N SER A 167 -20.81 13.96 -5.39
CA SER A 167 -21.05 13.33 -6.69
C SER A 167 -20.12 12.13 -6.89
N ILE A 168 -20.55 11.11 -7.65
CA ILE A 168 -19.66 10.02 -8.07
C ILE A 168 -18.42 10.56 -8.80
N ASP A 169 -18.55 11.64 -9.56
CA ASP A 169 -17.42 12.24 -10.26
C ASP A 169 -16.40 12.89 -9.31
N GLU A 170 -16.83 13.42 -8.15
CA GLU A 170 -15.90 13.87 -7.10
C GLU A 170 -15.11 12.69 -6.50
N LEU A 171 -15.73 11.51 -6.39
CA LEU A 171 -15.06 10.29 -5.93
C LEU A 171 -14.02 9.81 -6.92
N LYS A 172 -14.32 9.83 -8.23
CA LYS A 172 -13.40 9.38 -9.31
C LYS A 172 -12.10 10.18 -9.38
N VAL A 173 -12.07 11.39 -8.84
CA VAL A 173 -10.83 12.17 -8.76
C VAL A 173 -10.03 11.68 -7.55
N ASN A 174 -9.05 10.81 -7.80
CA ASN A 174 -8.13 10.38 -6.74
C ASN A 174 -7.47 11.61 -6.11
N ASN A 175 -7.83 11.88 -4.86
CA ASN A 175 -7.32 13.01 -4.11
C ASN A 175 -6.29 12.49 -3.09
N PRO A 176 -5.00 12.90 -3.21
CA PRO A 176 -3.96 12.44 -2.30
C PRO A 176 -4.19 12.90 -0.86
N ASN A 177 -4.95 13.97 -0.65
CA ASN A 177 -5.23 14.58 0.65
C ASN A 177 -6.61 14.21 1.21
N LYS A 178 -7.33 13.25 0.61
CA LYS A 178 -8.59 12.74 1.16
C LYS A 178 -8.60 11.22 1.25
N ILE A 179 -9.35 10.69 2.21
CA ILE A 179 -9.66 9.28 2.37
C ILE A 179 -11.18 9.17 2.37
N TYR A 180 -11.71 8.43 1.40
CA TYR A 180 -13.15 8.19 1.28
C TYR A 180 -13.50 6.81 1.84
N ILE A 181 -14.45 6.74 2.77
CA ILE A 181 -14.84 5.52 3.49
C ILE A 181 -16.34 5.32 3.35
N ILE A 182 -16.77 4.20 2.79
CA ILE A 182 -18.19 3.84 2.69
C ILE A 182 -18.71 3.45 4.08
N ASN A 183 -19.80 4.08 4.51
CA ASN A 183 -20.35 3.92 5.84
C ASN A 183 -21.44 2.84 5.88
N HIS A 184 -21.42 2.04 6.94
CA HIS A 184 -22.44 1.07 7.37
C HIS A 184 -23.30 0.45 6.23
N PRO A 185 -22.70 -0.27 5.26
CA PRO A 185 -23.39 -0.67 4.03
C PRO A 185 -24.61 -1.56 4.25
N SER A 186 -24.63 -2.37 5.33
CA SER A 186 -25.78 -3.24 5.62
C SER A 186 -27.03 -2.51 6.11
N ARG A 187 -26.94 -1.22 6.46
CA ARG A 187 -28.11 -0.38 6.79
C ARG A 187 -28.76 0.25 5.55
N GLN A 188 -28.07 0.23 4.40
CA GLN A 188 -28.52 0.84 3.16
C GLN A 188 -28.39 -0.17 2.00
N THR A 189 -28.84 -1.42 2.20
CA THR A 189 -28.64 -2.52 1.24
C THR A 189 -29.32 -2.33 -0.11
N GLU A 190 -30.39 -1.52 -0.17
CA GLU A 190 -31.03 -1.11 -1.42
C GLU A 190 -30.11 -0.20 -2.25
N TYR A 191 -29.27 0.59 -1.57
CA TYR A 191 -28.35 1.52 -2.20
C TYR A 191 -26.98 0.88 -2.45
N TRP A 192 -26.36 0.32 -1.41
CA TRP A 192 -25.05 -0.33 -1.45
C TRP A 192 -25.15 -1.77 -1.96
N THR A 193 -25.46 -1.90 -3.24
CA THR A 193 -25.43 -3.19 -3.94
C THR A 193 -24.00 -3.58 -4.31
N ASP A 194 -23.77 -4.88 -4.52
CA ASP A 194 -22.48 -5.40 -5.03
C ASP A 194 -22.07 -4.67 -6.32
N ASP A 195 -23.01 -4.42 -7.24
CA ASP A 195 -22.74 -3.73 -8.50
C ASP A 195 -22.33 -2.28 -8.29
N ARG A 196 -23.02 -1.54 -7.40
CA ARG A 196 -22.70 -0.14 -7.11
C ARG A 196 -21.34 0.00 -6.44
N LEU A 197 -21.07 -0.86 -5.45
CA LEU A 197 -19.79 -0.93 -4.76
C LEU A 197 -18.63 -1.26 -5.73
N ASN A 198 -18.87 -2.08 -6.75
CA ASN A 198 -17.88 -2.35 -7.78
C ASN A 198 -17.72 -1.19 -8.77
N THR A 199 -18.81 -0.51 -9.14
CA THR A 199 -18.85 0.55 -10.17
C THR A 199 -18.23 1.87 -9.70
N ILE A 200 -18.46 2.28 -8.46
CA ILE A 200 -17.87 3.51 -7.90
C ILE A 200 -16.36 3.29 -7.78
N SER A 201 -15.55 3.89 -8.65
CA SER A 201 -14.10 3.84 -8.52
C SER A 201 -13.62 4.81 -7.42
N ASP A 202 -12.43 4.55 -6.87
CA ASP A 202 -11.63 5.52 -6.11
C ASP A 202 -12.03 5.86 -4.66
N TYR A 203 -12.89 5.06 -3.99
CA TYR A 203 -12.95 5.05 -2.52
C TYR A 203 -11.83 4.21 -1.90
N ASN A 204 -11.41 4.57 -0.69
CA ASN A 204 -10.25 3.96 -0.03
C ASN A 204 -10.61 2.83 0.93
N GLY A 205 -11.82 2.85 1.50
CA GLY A 205 -12.28 1.76 2.33
C GLY A 205 -13.77 1.73 2.58
N ILE A 206 -14.15 0.77 3.41
CA ILE A 206 -15.52 0.47 3.78
C ILE A 206 -15.56 0.07 5.24
N GLU A 207 -16.60 0.48 5.95
CA GLU A 207 -16.82 0.03 7.32
C GLU A 207 -17.16 -1.46 7.34
N VAL A 208 -16.37 -2.23 8.08
CA VAL A 208 -16.60 -3.65 8.39
C VAL A 208 -17.40 -3.82 9.69
N TRP A 209 -17.37 -2.78 10.52
CA TRP A 209 -18.12 -2.69 11.76
C TRP A 209 -18.56 -1.26 12.03
N ASN A 210 -19.85 -1.10 12.31
CA ASN A 210 -20.49 0.13 12.76
C ASN A 210 -21.82 -0.24 13.44
N ASN A 211 -21.84 -0.26 14.78
CA ASN A 211 -22.92 -0.81 15.63
C ASN A 211 -23.57 -2.10 15.07
N GLY A 212 -22.76 -2.96 14.46
CA GLY A 212 -23.22 -4.07 13.64
C GLY A 212 -22.17 -4.53 12.63
N GLU A 213 -22.35 -5.74 12.10
CA GLU A 213 -21.42 -6.33 11.13
C GLU A 213 -21.74 -5.90 9.69
N HIS A 214 -20.68 -5.52 8.98
CA HIS A 214 -20.70 -5.14 7.57
C HIS A 214 -19.64 -5.90 6.74
N GLU A 215 -18.87 -6.78 7.39
CA GLU A 215 -17.75 -7.54 6.83
C GLU A 215 -18.08 -8.26 5.51
N TYR A 216 -19.32 -8.73 5.33
CA TYR A 216 -19.78 -9.38 4.10
C TYR A 216 -19.55 -8.53 2.84
N PHE A 217 -19.90 -7.23 2.89
CA PHE A 217 -19.74 -6.33 1.75
C PHE A 217 -18.28 -6.14 1.39
N TRP A 218 -17.44 -6.01 2.42
CA TRP A 218 -16.00 -5.89 2.24
C TRP A 218 -15.40 -7.13 1.59
N ASP A 219 -15.73 -8.33 2.05
CA ASP A 219 -15.26 -9.58 1.44
C ASP A 219 -15.69 -9.73 -0.01
N LYS A 220 -16.94 -9.37 -0.35
CA LYS A 220 -17.44 -9.40 -1.73
C LYS A 220 -16.61 -8.50 -2.65
N ILE A 221 -16.35 -7.28 -2.20
CA ILE A 221 -15.55 -6.31 -2.96
C ILE A 221 -14.10 -6.80 -3.09
N LEU A 222 -13.48 -7.30 -2.02
CA LEU A 222 -12.12 -7.84 -2.09
C LEU A 222 -12.04 -9.03 -3.06
N SER A 223 -13.03 -9.93 -3.01
CA SER A 223 -13.13 -11.09 -3.89
C SER A 223 -13.35 -10.71 -5.36
N SER A 224 -13.88 -9.51 -5.64
CA SER A 224 -13.96 -8.96 -7.01
C SER A 224 -12.58 -8.56 -7.58
N GLY A 225 -11.57 -8.42 -6.71
CA GLY A 225 -10.22 -7.95 -7.05
C GLY A 225 -9.98 -6.46 -6.73
N LYS A 226 -10.97 -5.77 -6.18
CA LYS A 226 -10.85 -4.36 -5.79
C LYS A 226 -10.06 -4.22 -4.48
N LYS A 227 -9.14 -3.26 -4.44
CA LYS A 227 -8.29 -3.00 -3.28
C LYS A 227 -8.90 -1.94 -2.37
N VAL A 228 -9.50 -2.36 -1.27
CA VAL A 228 -10.19 -1.47 -0.32
C VAL A 228 -9.87 -1.87 1.12
N TRP A 229 -9.68 -0.87 1.99
CA TRP A 229 -9.38 -1.09 3.41
C TRP A 229 -10.65 -1.29 4.24
N GLY A 230 -10.54 -2.06 5.31
CA GLY A 230 -11.65 -2.33 6.23
C GLY A 230 -11.55 -1.42 7.45
N PHE A 231 -12.60 -0.64 7.72
CA PHE A 231 -12.66 0.32 8.84
C PHE A 231 -13.63 -0.15 9.93
N SER A 232 -13.33 0.14 11.19
CA SER A 232 -14.25 -0.08 12.31
C SER A 232 -14.49 1.24 13.02
N SER A 233 -15.75 1.56 13.26
CA SER A 233 -16.18 2.82 13.86
C SER A 233 -17.45 2.62 14.68
N ASP A 234 -17.78 3.62 15.50
CA ASP A 234 -18.95 3.57 16.38
C ASP A 234 -20.12 4.37 15.84
N ASP A 235 -19.89 5.36 14.95
CA ASP A 235 -20.96 6.24 14.46
C ASP A 235 -21.80 6.83 15.60
N CYS A 236 -21.05 7.30 16.60
CA CYS A 236 -21.59 7.63 17.90
C CYS A 236 -22.37 8.96 17.85
N HIS A 237 -23.64 8.89 18.26
CA HIS A 237 -24.52 10.05 18.45
C HIS A 237 -24.91 10.26 19.93
N ASN A 238 -24.89 9.17 20.72
CA ASN A 238 -25.33 9.18 22.12
C ASN A 238 -24.22 8.71 23.07
N TYR A 239 -23.47 9.68 23.59
CA TYR A 239 -22.33 9.46 24.49
C TYR A 239 -22.72 9.04 25.91
N SER A 240 -24.02 8.98 26.22
CA SER A 240 -24.52 8.37 27.47
C SER A 240 -24.66 6.86 27.38
N ASN A 241 -24.73 6.31 26.15
CA ASN A 241 -24.75 4.87 25.92
C ASN A 241 -23.34 4.36 25.60
N GLU A 242 -22.62 3.91 26.63
CA GLU A 242 -21.28 3.34 26.48
C GLU A 242 -21.24 1.98 25.75
N THR A 243 -22.41 1.44 25.37
CA THR A 243 -22.50 0.20 24.57
C THR A 243 -22.20 0.47 23.10
N ASP A 244 -22.62 1.65 22.61
CA ASP A 244 -22.53 2.01 21.18
C ASP A 244 -21.34 2.94 20.90
N CYS A 245 -20.79 3.57 21.94
CA CYS A 245 -19.72 4.56 21.81
C CYS A 245 -18.46 4.15 22.56
N GLY A 246 -17.30 4.34 21.92
CA GLY A 246 -15.98 4.08 22.49
C GLY A 246 -15.45 2.65 22.31
N SER A 247 -16.20 1.78 21.62
CA SER A 247 -15.90 0.37 21.48
C SER A 247 -15.10 0.03 20.21
N SER A 248 -15.22 0.86 19.17
CA SER A 248 -14.64 0.62 17.85
C SER A 248 -13.50 1.58 17.55
N PHE A 249 -12.53 1.12 16.76
CA PHE A 249 -11.35 1.93 16.45
C PHE A 249 -10.62 1.41 15.23
N ILE A 250 -9.75 2.25 14.71
CA ILE A 250 -8.56 1.81 13.97
C ILE A 250 -7.32 1.98 14.83
N ARG A 251 -6.35 1.10 14.67
CA ARG A 251 -5.02 1.24 15.27
C ARG A 251 -3.97 1.36 14.18
N VAL A 252 -3.45 2.56 14.01
CA VAL A 252 -2.54 2.96 12.94
C VAL A 252 -1.10 2.77 13.38
N PHE A 253 -0.32 2.03 12.60
CA PHE A 253 1.12 1.98 12.79
C PHE A 253 1.72 3.26 12.21
N SER A 254 2.51 3.97 13.00
CA SER A 254 3.13 5.22 12.58
C SER A 254 4.37 5.51 13.42
N GLN A 255 5.31 6.26 12.86
CA GLN A 255 6.51 6.73 13.58
C GLN A 255 6.19 7.84 14.57
N SER A 256 5.17 8.66 14.28
CA SER A 256 4.79 9.77 15.15
C SER A 256 3.28 10.05 15.14
N LEU A 257 2.81 10.68 16.21
CA LEU A 257 1.42 11.16 16.36
C LEU A 257 1.32 12.58 15.80
N ASN A 258 1.42 12.71 14.48
CA ASN A 258 1.14 13.95 13.78
C ASN A 258 0.14 13.70 12.63
N ARG A 259 -0.58 14.74 12.22
CA ARG A 259 -1.64 14.66 11.20
C ARG A 259 -1.17 13.95 9.92
N ASN A 260 -0.07 14.42 9.33
CA ASN A 260 0.44 13.89 8.06
C ASN A 260 0.82 12.42 8.18
N ASP A 261 1.53 12.04 9.24
CA ASP A 261 1.97 10.67 9.44
C ASP A 261 0.78 9.72 9.64
N ILE A 262 -0.17 10.10 10.51
CA ILE A 262 -1.37 9.30 10.75
C ILE A 262 -2.19 9.18 9.46
N PHE A 263 -2.48 10.29 8.80
CA PHE A 263 -3.25 10.31 7.56
C PHE A 263 -2.61 9.43 6.47
N ASN A 264 -1.30 9.57 6.23
CA ASN A 264 -0.59 8.80 5.21
C ASN A 264 -0.56 7.30 5.52
N ASN A 265 -0.45 6.90 6.79
CA ASN A 265 -0.52 5.49 7.17
C ASN A 265 -1.94 4.92 7.02
N ILE A 266 -2.99 5.71 7.32
CA ILE A 266 -4.38 5.30 7.03
C ILE A 266 -4.57 5.12 5.52
N LYS A 267 -4.15 6.09 4.69
CA LYS A 267 -4.28 6.03 3.23
C LYS A 267 -3.61 4.78 2.64
N LYS A 268 -2.47 4.36 3.19
CA LYS A 268 -1.71 3.16 2.79
C LYS A 268 -2.25 1.83 3.35
N GLY A 269 -3.28 1.86 4.20
CA GLY A 269 -3.82 0.65 4.83
C GLY A 269 -2.97 0.11 6.00
N ASN A 270 -2.00 0.88 6.49
CA ASN A 270 -1.05 0.46 7.53
C ASN A 270 -1.65 0.59 8.94
N PHE A 271 -2.76 -0.11 9.13
CA PHE A 271 -3.53 -0.15 10.38
C PHE A 271 -4.31 -1.46 10.46
N TYR A 272 -4.85 -1.76 11.63
CA TYR A 272 -5.90 -2.76 11.78
C TYR A 272 -7.14 -2.13 12.41
N SER A 273 -8.29 -2.72 12.17
CA SER A 273 -9.58 -2.26 12.68
C SER A 273 -10.06 -3.15 13.82
N GLY A 274 -10.76 -2.60 14.80
CA GLY A 274 -11.21 -3.36 15.95
C GLY A 274 -12.53 -2.88 16.52
N ASN A 275 -13.27 -3.81 17.11
CA ASN A 275 -14.35 -3.57 18.05
C ASN A 275 -14.06 -4.38 19.31
N ILE A 276 -13.90 -3.68 20.43
CA ILE A 276 -13.67 -4.25 21.77
C ILE A 276 -14.70 -3.61 22.70
N PRO A 277 -15.82 -4.30 22.98
CA PRO A 277 -16.82 -3.81 23.91
C PRO A 277 -16.24 -3.52 25.29
N LYS A 278 -16.85 -2.57 26.01
CA LYS A 278 -16.41 -2.18 27.36
C LYS A 278 -16.30 -3.40 28.28
N GLY A 279 -15.19 -3.50 29.01
CA GLY A 279 -14.92 -4.59 29.95
C GLY A 279 -14.27 -5.83 29.32
N GLN A 280 -14.11 -5.88 28.00
CA GLN A 280 -13.32 -6.92 27.33
C GLN A 280 -11.81 -6.60 27.39
N PRO A 281 -10.93 -7.62 27.34
CA PRO A 281 -9.49 -7.39 27.33
C PRO A 281 -9.03 -6.69 26.04
N GLU A 282 -8.05 -5.80 26.16
CA GLU A 282 -7.40 -5.16 25.00
C GLU A 282 -6.69 -6.21 24.14
N ILE A 283 -6.89 -6.13 22.82
CA ILE A 283 -6.27 -7.02 21.84
C ILE A 283 -5.42 -6.17 20.90
N SER A 284 -4.11 -6.42 20.90
CA SER A 284 -3.22 -5.92 19.87
C SER A 284 -2.98 -6.97 18.80
N LEU A 285 -2.94 -6.54 17.53
CA LEU A 285 -2.60 -7.39 16.40
C LEU A 285 -1.33 -6.85 15.74
N LYS A 286 -0.35 -7.71 15.53
CA LYS A 286 0.82 -7.45 14.68
C LYS A 286 0.85 -8.45 13.55
N VAL A 287 0.85 -7.95 12.32
CA VAL A 287 0.98 -8.76 11.11
C VAL A 287 2.38 -8.60 10.55
N THR A 288 3.04 -9.71 10.24
CA THR A 288 4.35 -9.73 9.59
C THR A 288 4.32 -10.66 8.40
N THR A 289 4.95 -10.25 7.31
CA THR A 289 5.11 -11.07 6.10
C THR A 289 6.59 -11.40 5.89
N ASP A 290 6.88 -12.66 5.56
CA ASP A 290 8.13 -13.07 4.93
C ASP A 290 7.85 -13.40 3.44
N THR A 291 8.80 -14.01 2.73
CA THR A 291 8.66 -14.32 1.29
C THR A 291 7.37 -15.09 0.98
N ASN A 292 6.99 -16.06 1.81
CA ASN A 292 5.91 -17.01 1.51
C ASN A 292 4.91 -17.19 2.67
N ASN A 293 5.10 -16.52 3.80
CA ASN A 293 4.25 -16.65 4.98
C ASN A 293 3.74 -15.29 5.46
N ILE A 294 2.52 -15.35 5.97
CA ILE A 294 1.89 -14.28 6.72
C ILE A 294 1.74 -14.80 8.15
N THR A 295 2.21 -14.03 9.12
CA THR A 295 2.12 -14.37 10.55
C THR A 295 1.33 -13.31 11.30
N ALA A 296 0.29 -13.74 12.01
CA ALA A 296 -0.48 -12.94 12.93
C ALA A 296 0.03 -13.19 14.36
N ASN A 297 0.27 -12.11 15.11
CA ASN A 297 0.63 -12.16 16.53
C ASN A 297 -0.34 -11.31 17.34
N THR A 298 -0.88 -11.87 18.41
CA THR A 298 -1.72 -11.17 19.38
C THR A 298 -1.08 -11.16 20.76
N ASN A 299 -1.41 -10.15 21.58
CA ASN A 299 -0.90 -10.05 22.96
C ASN A 299 -1.49 -11.09 23.92
N ILE A 300 -2.63 -11.69 23.58
CA ILE A 300 -3.32 -12.73 24.37
C ILE A 300 -3.74 -13.90 23.47
N GLY A 301 -4.14 -15.02 24.07
CA GLY A 301 -4.70 -16.16 23.35
C GLY A 301 -6.07 -15.85 22.76
N THR A 302 -6.22 -16.01 21.44
CA THR A 302 -7.40 -15.65 20.66
C THR A 302 -7.74 -16.72 19.63
N THR A 303 -8.92 -16.63 19.01
CA THR A 303 -9.22 -17.36 17.78
C THR A 303 -8.72 -16.51 16.62
N ILE A 304 -7.70 -16.99 15.90
CA ILE A 304 -7.13 -16.31 14.74
C ILE A 304 -7.61 -17.04 13.48
N LEU A 305 -8.19 -16.32 12.53
CA LEU A 305 -8.67 -16.84 11.26
C LEU A 305 -7.93 -16.14 10.12
N PHE A 306 -7.32 -16.92 9.23
CA PHE A 306 -6.88 -16.47 7.91
C PHE A 306 -8.02 -16.71 6.92
N ILE A 307 -8.36 -15.67 6.16
CA ILE A 307 -9.50 -15.65 5.25
C ILE A 307 -9.00 -15.26 3.86
N ALA A 308 -9.41 -16.02 2.85
CA ALA A 308 -9.12 -15.81 1.43
C ALA A 308 -10.42 -15.99 0.63
N ASP A 309 -10.74 -15.07 -0.27
CA ASP A 309 -11.92 -15.16 -1.15
C ASP A 309 -13.22 -15.53 -0.40
N ASN A 310 -13.45 -14.86 0.75
CA ASN A 310 -14.59 -15.09 1.68
C ASN A 310 -14.62 -16.47 2.37
N GLU A 311 -13.54 -17.24 2.34
CA GLU A 311 -13.43 -18.54 3.01
C GLU A 311 -12.33 -18.56 4.08
N VAL A 312 -12.58 -19.24 5.20
CA VAL A 312 -11.57 -19.46 6.23
C VAL A 312 -10.61 -20.55 5.75
N VAL A 313 -9.40 -20.14 5.34
CA VAL A 313 -8.36 -21.04 4.83
C VAL A 313 -7.50 -21.65 5.94
N LYS A 314 -7.44 -21.00 7.11
CA LYS A 314 -6.77 -21.52 8.30
C LYS A 314 -7.34 -20.88 9.56
N LEU A 315 -7.45 -21.66 10.64
CA LEU A 315 -7.84 -21.15 11.94
C LEU A 315 -7.00 -21.77 13.06
N SER A 316 -6.91 -21.04 14.16
CA SER A 316 -6.42 -21.51 15.45
C SER A 316 -7.44 -21.24 16.54
N ASN A 317 -7.29 -21.87 17.70
CA ASN A 317 -8.20 -21.65 18.82
C ASN A 317 -7.42 -21.40 20.12
N ASN A 318 -7.61 -20.20 20.67
CA ASN A 318 -6.97 -19.73 21.89
C ASN A 318 -5.43 -19.69 21.81
N ASP A 319 -4.89 -19.38 20.63
CA ASP A 319 -3.46 -19.20 20.37
C ASP A 319 -3.13 -17.70 20.23
N SER A 320 -1.90 -17.32 20.52
CA SER A 320 -1.42 -15.94 20.34
C SER A 320 -0.66 -15.73 19.03
N VAL A 321 -0.36 -16.80 18.29
CA VAL A 321 0.37 -16.75 17.03
C VAL A 321 -0.21 -17.77 16.06
N LEU A 322 -0.40 -17.36 14.81
CA LEU A 322 -0.76 -18.25 13.72
C LEU A 322 -0.10 -17.77 12.43
N SER A 323 0.51 -18.68 11.68
CA SER A 323 1.09 -18.41 10.37
C SER A 323 0.34 -19.15 9.27
N TYR A 324 0.22 -18.54 8.10
CA TYR A 324 -0.35 -19.14 6.90
C TYR A 324 0.60 -18.93 5.73
N SER A 325 0.76 -19.97 4.92
CA SER A 325 1.57 -19.97 3.70
C SER A 325 0.62 -20.03 2.50
N PRO A 326 0.41 -18.93 1.77
CA PRO A 326 -0.49 -18.94 0.62
C PRO A 326 -0.01 -19.89 -0.48
N SER A 327 -0.95 -20.37 -1.28
CA SER A 327 -0.66 -21.16 -2.48
C SER A 327 -0.28 -20.29 -3.68
N GLY A 328 -0.70 -19.02 -3.66
CA GLY A 328 -0.54 -18.05 -4.73
C GLY A 328 -1.76 -17.92 -5.64
N ASP A 329 -2.75 -18.80 -5.47
CA ASP A 329 -4.01 -18.74 -6.22
C ASP A 329 -5.02 -17.76 -5.60
N GLU A 330 -4.86 -17.45 -4.32
CA GLU A 330 -5.71 -16.52 -3.60
C GLU A 330 -5.50 -15.09 -4.11
N LYS A 331 -6.54 -14.25 -4.11
CA LYS A 331 -6.42 -12.83 -4.51
C LYS A 331 -5.89 -11.96 -3.36
N TYR A 332 -6.30 -12.30 -2.16
CA TYR A 332 -5.92 -11.63 -0.92
C TYR A 332 -5.98 -12.62 0.23
N ILE A 333 -5.25 -12.29 1.30
CA ILE A 333 -5.37 -12.91 2.59
C ILE A 333 -5.62 -11.82 3.62
N ARG A 334 -6.62 -11.99 4.47
CA ARG A 334 -6.83 -11.11 5.64
C ARG A 334 -6.95 -11.95 6.89
N ILE A 335 -6.76 -11.29 8.03
CA ILE A 335 -6.80 -11.92 9.35
C ILE A 335 -8.00 -11.35 10.10
N LYS A 336 -8.82 -12.25 10.67
CA LYS A 336 -9.83 -11.92 11.68
C LYS A 336 -9.39 -12.52 13.00
N VAL A 337 -9.43 -11.73 14.06
CA VAL A 337 -9.19 -12.20 15.42
C VAL A 337 -10.47 -12.06 16.22
N VAL A 338 -10.82 -13.09 16.97
CA VAL A 338 -12.00 -13.13 17.83
C VAL A 338 -11.62 -13.52 19.25
N LYS A 339 -12.17 -12.81 20.23
CA LYS A 339 -12.11 -13.18 21.65
C LYS A 339 -13.38 -12.70 22.35
N SER A 340 -14.19 -13.63 22.84
CA SER A 340 -15.51 -13.30 23.38
C SER A 340 -16.30 -12.52 22.31
N ASP A 341 -16.79 -11.32 22.64
CA ASP A 341 -17.51 -10.44 21.72
C ASP A 341 -16.58 -9.53 20.90
N SER A 342 -15.29 -9.44 21.26
CA SER A 342 -14.31 -8.61 20.58
C SER A 342 -13.90 -9.19 19.23
N LYS A 343 -13.80 -8.31 18.23
CA LYS A 343 -13.40 -8.65 16.85
C LYS A 343 -12.35 -7.66 16.36
N ILE A 344 -11.29 -8.17 15.74
CA ILE A 344 -10.24 -7.37 15.11
C ILE A 344 -10.06 -7.85 13.68
N TRP A 345 -9.86 -6.93 12.74
CA TRP A 345 -9.65 -7.20 11.32
C TRP A 345 -8.34 -6.56 10.86
N SER A 346 -7.47 -7.35 10.25
CA SER A 346 -6.36 -6.80 9.47
C SER A 346 -6.88 -6.32 8.12
N ASN A 347 -6.28 -5.28 7.55
CA ASN A 347 -6.35 -5.02 6.13
C ASN A 347 -5.78 -6.21 5.33
N PRO A 348 -6.24 -6.43 4.08
CA PRO A 348 -5.81 -7.52 3.23
C PRO A 348 -4.33 -7.38 2.83
N ILE A 349 -3.63 -8.50 2.84
CA ILE A 349 -2.37 -8.71 2.14
C ILE A 349 -2.74 -9.24 0.76
N PHE A 350 -2.46 -8.49 -0.30
CA PHE A 350 -2.79 -8.91 -1.65
C PHE A 350 -1.74 -9.88 -2.19
N ILE A 351 -2.18 -10.84 -3.00
CA ILE A 351 -1.29 -11.82 -3.63
C ILE A 351 -1.20 -11.51 -5.11
N LYS A 352 0.03 -11.34 -5.60
CA LYS A 352 0.32 -11.06 -7.01
C LYS A 352 1.01 -12.27 -7.62
N LYS A 353 0.36 -12.98 -8.54
CA LYS A 353 0.97 -14.11 -9.27
C LYS A 353 2.13 -13.64 -10.15
N ILE A 354 3.20 -14.43 -10.16
CA ILE A 354 4.33 -14.31 -11.08
C ILE A 354 4.07 -15.25 -12.26
N GLY A 355 3.93 -14.71 -13.47
CA GLY A 355 3.61 -15.50 -14.67
C GLY A 355 4.67 -16.56 -15.01
N ASN A 356 4.23 -17.72 -15.53
CA ASN A 356 5.12 -18.78 -16.01
C ASN A 356 5.95 -18.31 -17.22
N PHE A 357 7.26 -18.20 -17.07
CA PHE A 357 8.19 -17.92 -18.16
C PHE A 357 8.45 -19.17 -19.01
N ILE A 358 8.39 -19.04 -20.34
CA ILE A 358 8.98 -20.00 -21.27
C ILE A 358 10.45 -19.58 -21.47
N PRO A 359 11.44 -20.37 -21.01
CA PRO A 359 12.84 -20.00 -21.18
C PRO A 359 13.25 -20.19 -22.65
N THR A 360 13.54 -19.08 -23.34
CA THR A 360 14.22 -19.13 -24.63
C THR A 360 15.72 -19.29 -24.36
N THR A 361 16.26 -20.45 -24.73
CA THR A 361 17.68 -20.75 -24.63
C THR A 361 18.46 -20.02 -25.73
N THR A 362 19.42 -19.18 -25.36
CA THR A 362 20.48 -18.72 -26.26
C THR A 362 21.78 -18.62 -25.45
N PRO A 363 22.91 -19.13 -25.96
CA PRO A 363 24.02 -19.62 -25.14
C PRO A 363 24.92 -18.53 -24.58
N THR A 364 25.41 -18.83 -23.38
CA THR A 364 26.37 -18.09 -22.57
C THR A 364 27.73 -17.95 -23.28
N SER A 365 28.29 -16.74 -23.26
CA SER A 365 29.74 -16.54 -23.38
C SER A 365 30.27 -16.08 -22.03
N ASN A 366 31.19 -16.87 -21.48
CA ASN A 366 31.92 -16.57 -20.25
C ASN A 366 32.89 -15.40 -20.47
N VAL A 367 32.72 -14.30 -19.74
CA VAL A 367 33.80 -13.34 -19.48
C VAL A 367 33.80 -13.00 -18.00
N THR A 368 35.01 -12.97 -17.45
CA THR A 368 35.41 -12.84 -16.05
C THR A 368 34.85 -11.61 -15.34
N LYS A 369 34.28 -11.89 -14.16
CA LYS A 369 33.55 -11.02 -13.25
C LYS A 369 34.38 -9.83 -12.71
N SER A 370 33.84 -8.63 -12.88
CA SER A 370 33.80 -7.66 -11.78
C SER A 370 32.89 -8.25 -10.70
N ASN A 371 33.36 -8.35 -9.46
CA ASN A 371 32.58 -8.93 -8.36
C ASN A 371 31.49 -7.97 -7.83
N SER A 372 31.46 -6.72 -8.29
CA SER A 372 30.49 -5.71 -7.88
C SER A 372 29.41 -5.52 -8.95
N PRO A 373 28.12 -5.52 -8.57
CA PRO A 373 27.03 -5.24 -9.50
C PRO A 373 27.16 -3.80 -10.01
N THR A 374 27.05 -3.62 -11.32
CA THR A 374 27.09 -2.30 -11.96
C THR A 374 25.99 -2.19 -12.99
N ILE A 375 25.41 -1.00 -13.14
CA ILE A 375 24.40 -0.75 -14.15
C ILE A 375 24.76 0.43 -15.05
N SER A 376 24.54 0.25 -16.34
CA SER A 376 24.71 1.27 -17.36
C SER A 376 23.45 1.35 -18.20
N PHE A 377 22.98 2.56 -18.50
CA PHE A 377 21.80 2.74 -19.34
C PHE A 377 21.80 4.07 -20.10
N LYS A 378 21.11 4.07 -21.24
CA LYS A 378 20.81 5.23 -22.06
C LYS A 378 19.37 5.68 -21.82
N PHE A 379 19.11 6.97 -21.83
CA PHE A 379 17.75 7.51 -21.75
C PHE A 379 17.70 8.89 -22.45
N ALA A 380 16.51 9.43 -22.64
CA ALA A 380 16.33 10.76 -23.23
C ALA A 380 15.28 11.56 -22.45
N PHE A 381 15.35 12.88 -22.51
CA PHE A 381 14.29 13.77 -22.04
C PHE A 381 13.39 14.15 -23.21
N ASN A 382 12.11 14.38 -22.93
CA ASN A 382 11.18 14.79 -23.96
C ASN A 382 11.47 16.24 -24.39
N SER A 383 11.60 16.49 -25.69
CA SER A 383 11.78 17.83 -26.29
C SER A 383 13.11 18.53 -26.00
N ILE A 384 14.14 17.80 -25.57
CA ILE A 384 15.52 18.32 -25.47
C ILE A 384 16.30 17.83 -26.69
N ASN A 385 16.60 18.71 -27.66
CA ASN A 385 17.24 18.31 -28.92
C ASN A 385 18.76 18.46 -28.87
N SER A 386 19.46 17.73 -29.74
CA SER A 386 20.92 17.78 -29.84
C SER A 386 21.48 19.15 -30.27
N GLU A 387 20.66 20.06 -30.78
CA GLU A 387 21.04 21.45 -31.12
C GLU A 387 20.99 22.39 -29.89
N ASP A 388 20.32 21.98 -28.81
CA ASP A 388 20.04 22.77 -27.61
C ASP A 388 21.13 22.59 -26.52
N GLN A 389 22.38 22.25 -26.91
CA GLN A 389 23.46 21.81 -26.00
C GLN A 389 23.91 22.83 -24.95
N LYS A 390 23.39 24.07 -24.97
CA LYS A 390 23.89 25.18 -24.16
C LYS A 390 23.78 24.91 -22.66
N CYS A 391 22.76 24.18 -22.23
CA CYS A 391 22.42 24.03 -20.81
C CYS A 391 22.59 22.60 -20.27
N PHE A 392 23.11 21.65 -21.08
CA PHE A 392 23.18 20.24 -20.70
C PHE A 392 24.08 19.95 -19.50
N ASN A 393 25.14 20.74 -19.33
CA ASN A 393 26.11 20.56 -18.25
C ASN A 393 25.51 20.74 -16.83
N GLN A 394 24.31 21.31 -16.73
CA GLN A 394 23.61 21.52 -15.46
C GLN A 394 22.57 20.44 -15.18
N LEU A 395 22.27 19.56 -16.14
CA LEU A 395 21.30 18.49 -15.95
C LEU A 395 21.81 17.47 -14.93
N LYS A 396 20.95 17.20 -13.95
CA LYS A 396 21.14 16.16 -12.95
C LYS A 396 19.89 15.30 -12.88
N ILE A 397 20.08 14.04 -12.52
CA ILE A 397 18.97 13.13 -12.22
C ILE A 397 19.10 12.52 -10.83
N ASN A 398 17.96 12.14 -10.28
CA ASN A 398 17.85 11.28 -9.12
C ASN A 398 17.38 9.91 -9.59
N LEU A 399 17.92 8.85 -8.97
CA LEU A 399 17.62 7.46 -9.29
C LEU A 399 17.09 6.72 -8.07
N GLU A 400 16.07 5.91 -8.28
CA GLU A 400 15.63 4.86 -7.36
C GLU A 400 15.85 3.51 -8.06
N ILE A 401 16.82 2.72 -7.60
CA ILE A 401 17.11 1.40 -8.16
C ILE A 401 16.57 0.35 -7.19
N ILE A 402 15.53 -0.35 -7.64
CA ILE A 402 14.74 -1.24 -6.80
C ILE A 402 15.02 -2.67 -7.24
N ASN A 403 15.46 -3.49 -6.30
CA ASN A 403 15.44 -4.93 -6.46
C ASN A 403 14.04 -5.43 -6.13
N LEU A 404 13.25 -5.73 -7.16
CA LEU A 404 11.86 -6.17 -7.01
C LEU A 404 11.76 -7.50 -6.24
N VAL A 405 12.76 -8.38 -6.40
CA VAL A 405 12.79 -9.69 -5.75
C VAL A 405 13.03 -9.56 -4.24
N LYS A 406 13.98 -8.69 -3.86
CA LYS A 406 14.34 -8.50 -2.44
C LYS A 406 13.54 -7.42 -1.74
N ASN A 407 12.71 -6.68 -2.48
CA ASN A 407 12.01 -5.48 -2.02
C ASN A 407 12.95 -4.50 -1.29
N LYS A 408 14.14 -4.29 -1.86
CA LYS A 408 15.14 -3.36 -1.35
C LYS A 408 15.45 -2.32 -2.42
N LEU A 409 15.65 -1.09 -1.98
CA LEU A 409 15.90 0.07 -2.82
C LEU A 409 17.27 0.65 -2.49
N GLN A 410 18.00 1.08 -3.51
CA GLN A 410 19.14 1.98 -3.40
C GLN A 410 18.83 3.27 -4.15
N THR A 411 19.05 4.41 -3.50
CA THR A 411 18.80 5.73 -4.08
C THR A 411 20.11 6.44 -4.43
N PHE A 412 20.05 7.24 -5.49
CA PHE A 412 21.14 8.12 -5.91
C PHE A 412 20.57 9.52 -6.17
N SER A 413 21.30 10.54 -5.77
CA SER A 413 20.89 11.93 -5.96
C SER A 413 21.96 12.71 -6.72
N ASN A 414 21.53 13.69 -7.52
CA ASN A 414 22.41 14.60 -8.26
C ASN A 414 23.42 13.90 -9.17
N ILE A 415 22.99 12.82 -9.84
CA ILE A 415 23.81 12.06 -10.77
C ILE A 415 24.08 12.89 -12.03
N ASP A 416 25.36 12.99 -12.37
CA ASP A 416 25.83 13.53 -13.65
C ASP A 416 25.45 12.61 -14.80
N ILE A 417 24.97 13.22 -15.88
CA ILE A 417 24.65 12.52 -17.13
C ILE A 417 25.45 13.13 -18.27
N LYS A 418 25.85 12.29 -19.23
CA LYS A 418 26.65 12.74 -20.38
C LYS A 418 25.83 12.60 -21.66
N PRO A 419 25.70 13.64 -22.50
CA PRO A 419 25.13 13.46 -23.83
C PRO A 419 26.02 12.53 -24.64
N ILE A 420 25.41 11.64 -25.42
CA ILE A 420 26.12 10.81 -26.39
C ILE A 420 26.15 11.58 -27.71
N ASN A 421 27.34 11.95 -28.16
CA ASN A 421 27.50 12.70 -29.41
C ASN A 421 26.85 11.94 -30.58
N ASP A 422 26.12 12.68 -31.40
CA ASP A 422 25.49 12.19 -32.65
C ASP A 422 24.47 11.05 -32.46
N GLU A 423 24.00 10.79 -31.24
CA GLU A 423 22.91 9.86 -30.95
C GLU A 423 21.64 10.61 -30.49
N VAL A 424 20.57 10.44 -31.26
CA VAL A 424 19.21 10.93 -30.94
C VAL A 424 18.21 9.78 -31.03
N ASN A 425 17.12 9.88 -30.28
CA ASN A 425 16.03 8.90 -30.38
C ASN A 425 15.13 9.16 -31.60
N SER A 426 14.09 8.33 -31.79
CA SER A 426 13.16 8.46 -32.92
C SER A 426 12.44 9.82 -33.05
N ASN A 427 12.35 10.60 -31.96
CA ASN A 427 11.75 11.92 -31.93
C ASN A 427 12.77 13.06 -32.09
N GLY A 428 14.05 12.74 -32.28
CA GLY A 428 15.14 13.73 -32.39
C GLY A 428 15.68 14.22 -31.04
N ASN A 429 15.23 13.65 -29.92
CA ASN A 429 15.70 14.04 -28.60
C ASN A 429 17.14 13.52 -28.36
N GLN A 430 17.97 14.32 -27.70
CA GLN A 430 19.32 13.95 -27.29
C GLN A 430 19.31 12.73 -26.35
N ILE A 431 20.14 11.73 -26.65
CA ILE A 431 20.35 10.58 -25.77
C ILE A 431 21.47 10.87 -24.77
N PHE A 432 21.23 10.51 -23.50
CA PHE A 432 22.16 10.65 -22.38
C PHE A 432 22.57 9.28 -21.83
N LEU A 433 23.79 9.18 -21.33
CA LEU A 433 24.36 7.97 -20.75
C LEU A 433 24.60 8.12 -19.25
N VAL A 434 24.17 7.10 -18.50
CA VAL A 434 24.67 6.77 -17.16
C VAL A 434 25.51 5.51 -17.29
N GLU A 435 26.76 5.55 -16.84
CA GLU A 435 27.72 4.47 -17.06
C GLU A 435 28.28 3.95 -15.74
N ASN A 436 28.34 2.62 -15.61
CA ASN A 436 29.01 1.88 -14.54
C ASN A 436 28.61 2.33 -13.13
N LEU A 437 27.31 2.57 -12.92
CA LEU A 437 26.79 2.93 -11.60
C LEU A 437 26.91 1.73 -10.67
N GLU A 438 27.76 1.83 -9.65
CA GLU A 438 28.00 0.77 -8.67
C GLU A 438 26.80 0.59 -7.75
N LEU A 439 26.36 -0.67 -7.61
CA LEU A 439 25.25 -1.04 -6.76
C LEU A 439 25.75 -1.76 -5.49
N ASP A 440 24.99 -1.63 -4.40
CA ASP A 440 25.28 -2.30 -3.14
C ASP A 440 25.09 -3.82 -3.30
N SER A 441 26.17 -4.58 -3.18
CA SER A 441 26.14 -6.05 -3.32
C SER A 441 25.28 -6.77 -2.27
N SER A 442 24.91 -6.11 -1.16
CA SER A 442 23.94 -6.61 -0.18
C SER A 442 22.49 -6.48 -0.65
N ILE A 443 22.23 -5.59 -1.62
CA ILE A 443 20.93 -5.34 -2.24
C ILE A 443 20.86 -6.05 -3.59
N PHE A 444 21.94 -6.09 -4.38
CA PHE A 444 21.97 -6.64 -5.73
C PHE A 444 22.99 -7.78 -5.80
N SER A 445 22.56 -8.98 -6.18
CA SER A 445 23.35 -10.20 -6.19
C SER A 445 23.30 -10.89 -7.56
N THR A 446 24.28 -11.76 -7.85
CA THR A 446 24.52 -12.34 -9.20
C THR A 446 23.34 -13.06 -9.85
N GLY A 447 22.29 -13.39 -9.09
CA GLY A 447 21.07 -14.04 -9.59
C GLY A 447 19.89 -13.09 -9.85
N ASP A 448 19.99 -11.81 -9.47
CA ASP A 448 18.89 -10.85 -9.59
C ASP A 448 18.67 -10.45 -11.06
N LYS A 449 17.42 -10.60 -11.54
CA LYS A 449 17.03 -10.30 -12.93
C LYS A 449 15.81 -9.39 -13.04
N SER A 450 15.34 -8.83 -11.94
CA SER A 450 14.14 -7.99 -11.90
C SER A 450 14.46 -6.69 -11.18
N ILE A 451 15.35 -5.92 -11.78
CA ILE A 451 15.68 -4.59 -11.30
C ILE A 451 14.80 -3.56 -12.00
N LEU A 452 14.27 -2.64 -11.21
CA LEU A 452 13.49 -1.50 -11.66
C LEU A 452 14.31 -0.24 -11.40
N ILE A 453 14.38 0.65 -12.39
CA ILE A 453 15.01 1.96 -12.25
C ILE A 453 13.92 3.01 -12.37
N LYS A 454 13.82 3.90 -11.40
CA LYS A 454 13.04 5.13 -11.56
C LYS A 454 13.98 6.30 -11.73
N ILE A 455 13.72 7.11 -12.74
CA ILE A 455 14.52 8.29 -13.07
C ILE A 455 13.65 9.52 -12.82
N LYS A 456 14.15 10.49 -12.04
CA LYS A 456 13.55 11.81 -11.85
C LYS A 456 14.53 12.89 -12.25
N GLY A 457 14.11 13.83 -13.09
CA GLY A 457 14.89 14.99 -13.51
C GLY A 457 14.46 16.26 -12.76
N SER A 458 15.25 17.34 -12.89
CA SER A 458 15.07 18.58 -12.11
C SER A 458 13.71 19.28 -12.23
N SER A 459 13.01 19.09 -13.36
CA SER A 459 11.64 19.57 -13.62
C SER A 459 10.78 18.51 -14.30
N HIS A 460 11.10 17.24 -14.07
CA HIS A 460 10.51 16.12 -14.78
C HIS A 460 9.79 15.18 -13.83
N LEU A 461 8.74 14.55 -14.34
CA LEU A 461 8.07 13.47 -13.63
C LEU A 461 9.02 12.30 -13.42
N LYS A 462 8.87 11.61 -12.30
CA LYS A 462 9.55 10.36 -12.04
C LYS A 462 8.93 9.28 -12.92
N GLN A 463 9.73 8.66 -13.78
CA GLN A 463 9.27 7.56 -14.64
C GLN A 463 10.06 6.29 -14.41
N LYS A 464 9.42 5.18 -14.74
CA LYS A 464 9.86 3.82 -14.45
C LYS A 464 10.43 3.16 -15.68
N PHE A 465 11.59 2.52 -15.53
CA PHE A 465 12.37 1.90 -16.59
C PHE A 465 12.86 0.53 -16.13
N CYS A 466 12.54 -0.50 -16.89
CA CYS A 466 12.93 -1.84 -16.46
C CYS A 466 13.03 -2.92 -17.53
N ILE A 467 12.85 -2.55 -18.80
CA ILE A 467 13.11 -3.44 -19.92
C ILE A 467 14.03 -2.77 -20.92
N ASP A 468 14.94 -3.54 -21.51
CA ASP A 468 15.77 -3.04 -22.60
C ASP A 468 14.90 -2.63 -23.80
N LYS A 469 15.22 -1.49 -24.42
CA LYS A 469 14.46 -0.87 -25.52
C LYS A 469 13.02 -0.49 -25.15
N GLN A 470 12.81 -0.05 -23.92
CA GLN A 470 11.51 0.44 -23.46
C GLN A 470 11.08 1.66 -24.29
N ASN A 471 9.89 1.61 -24.86
CA ASN A 471 9.33 2.68 -25.72
C ASN A 471 7.96 3.19 -25.26
N LYS A 472 7.46 2.69 -24.12
CA LYS A 472 6.18 3.08 -23.53
C LYS A 472 6.19 2.84 -22.03
N LYS A 473 5.19 3.41 -21.37
CA LYS A 473 4.91 3.15 -19.95
C LYS A 473 4.70 1.65 -19.71
N ILE A 474 5.33 1.15 -18.66
CA ILE A 474 5.17 -0.23 -18.19
C ILE A 474 4.27 -0.20 -16.97
N GLU A 475 3.06 -0.75 -17.09
CA GLU A 475 2.11 -0.82 -15.97
C GLU A 475 2.45 -1.97 -15.01
N ASP A 476 3.07 -3.05 -15.53
CA ASP A 476 3.35 -4.27 -14.77
C ASP A 476 4.86 -4.46 -14.53
N ASP A 477 5.26 -4.32 -13.27
CA ASP A 477 6.65 -4.52 -12.81
C ASP A 477 7.15 -5.94 -13.03
N ASN A 478 6.28 -6.92 -13.26
CA ASN A 478 6.69 -8.29 -13.56
C ASN A 478 7.36 -8.43 -14.94
N THR A 479 7.21 -7.43 -15.80
CA THR A 479 7.90 -7.40 -17.09
C THR A 479 9.37 -6.99 -16.96
N CYS A 480 9.76 -6.45 -15.81
CA CYS A 480 11.09 -5.93 -15.55
C CYS A 480 12.15 -7.03 -15.56
N ASN A 481 13.18 -6.84 -16.40
CA ASN A 481 14.19 -7.87 -16.70
C ASN A 481 15.63 -7.36 -16.64
N ILE A 482 15.88 -6.21 -16.00
CA ILE A 482 17.24 -5.69 -15.82
C ILE A 482 18.04 -6.59 -14.89
N ASN A 483 19.23 -6.95 -15.34
CA ASN A 483 20.26 -7.70 -14.63
C ASN A 483 21.51 -6.82 -14.43
N PRO A 484 21.92 -6.53 -13.16
CA PRO A 484 23.06 -5.66 -12.84
C PRO A 484 24.42 -6.37 -12.91
N TYR A 485 24.45 -7.65 -13.29
CA TYR A 485 25.68 -8.41 -13.56
C TYR A 485 25.86 -8.74 -15.04
N GLU A 486 24.91 -8.32 -15.88
CA GLU A 486 25.07 -8.39 -17.32
C GLU A 486 25.93 -7.22 -17.76
N ASN A 487 27.01 -7.50 -18.51
CA ASN A 487 27.83 -6.46 -19.12
C ASN A 487 27.08 -5.85 -20.32
N LYS A 488 26.06 -5.06 -20.02
CA LYS A 488 25.12 -4.49 -20.98
C LYS A 488 24.75 -3.07 -20.60
N THR A 489 24.67 -2.20 -21.60
CA THR A 489 24.04 -0.89 -21.47
C THR A 489 22.59 -1.01 -21.92
N TYR A 490 21.65 -0.83 -21.00
CA TYR A 490 20.21 -0.86 -21.30
C TYR A 490 19.79 0.40 -22.06
N ASP A 491 18.88 0.27 -23.00
CA ASP A 491 18.40 1.42 -23.78
C ASP A 491 16.96 1.78 -23.42
N PHE A 492 16.75 2.95 -22.84
CA PHE A 492 15.44 3.51 -22.50
C PHE A 492 15.10 4.77 -23.30
N SER A 493 15.91 5.11 -24.31
CA SER A 493 15.84 6.39 -25.02
C SER A 493 14.50 6.65 -25.72
N GLU A 494 13.79 5.58 -26.11
CA GLU A 494 12.50 5.66 -26.80
C GLU A 494 11.32 5.97 -25.86
N TYR A 495 11.47 5.81 -24.54
CA TYR A 495 10.49 6.27 -23.55
C TYR A 495 11.00 7.51 -22.82
N SER A 496 10.90 8.67 -23.46
CA SER A 496 11.53 9.90 -22.97
C SER A 496 10.89 10.44 -21.67
N LEU A 497 11.73 11.01 -20.81
CA LEU A 497 11.35 11.60 -19.54
C LEU A 497 10.47 12.86 -19.73
N GLN A 498 9.31 12.92 -19.11
CA GLN A 498 8.29 13.96 -19.29
C GLN A 498 8.58 15.17 -18.42
N ALA A 499 8.63 16.34 -19.05
CA ALA A 499 8.85 17.62 -18.37
C ALA A 499 7.54 18.23 -17.85
N GLY A 500 7.66 19.05 -16.80
CA GLY A 500 6.59 19.91 -16.30
C GLY A 500 6.28 19.81 -14.82
N ASP A 501 6.94 18.92 -14.07
CA ASP A 501 6.83 18.83 -12.61
C ASP A 501 7.87 19.77 -11.97
N ILE A 502 7.58 21.06 -11.99
CA ILE A 502 8.56 22.12 -11.67
C ILE A 502 8.77 22.23 -10.17
N ASP A 503 7.68 22.14 -9.40
CA ASP A 503 7.75 22.18 -7.94
C ASP A 503 8.11 20.83 -7.32
N GLN A 504 8.35 19.81 -8.16
CA GLN A 504 8.77 18.45 -7.79
C GLN A 504 7.77 17.74 -6.86
N ASN A 505 6.48 18.09 -6.92
CA ASN A 505 5.42 17.48 -6.13
C ASN A 505 4.92 16.14 -6.73
N GLY A 506 5.34 15.80 -7.95
CA GLY A 506 4.99 14.57 -8.66
C GLY A 506 3.69 14.63 -9.45
N ILE A 507 3.11 15.80 -9.67
CA ILE A 507 1.86 16.03 -10.41
C ILE A 507 1.93 17.35 -11.19
N ILE A 508 1.81 17.27 -12.52
CA ILE A 508 1.82 18.45 -13.38
C ILE A 508 0.45 19.12 -13.37
N ASN A 509 0.38 20.34 -12.83
CA ASN A 509 -0.88 21.05 -12.66
C ASN A 509 -0.76 22.57 -12.92
N GLY A 510 -1.81 23.31 -12.55
CA GLY A 510 -1.89 24.76 -12.77
C GLY A 510 -0.79 25.56 -12.05
N SER A 511 -0.24 25.02 -10.95
CA SER A 511 0.88 25.61 -10.22
C SER A 511 2.15 25.62 -11.05
N ASP A 512 2.51 24.50 -11.68
CA ASP A 512 3.69 24.40 -12.56
C ASP A 512 3.57 25.36 -13.74
N LEU A 513 2.40 25.39 -14.38
CA LEU A 513 2.12 26.32 -15.48
C LEU A 513 2.27 27.78 -15.04
N SER A 514 1.89 28.10 -13.80
CA SER A 514 2.05 29.44 -13.23
C SER A 514 3.52 29.80 -13.02
N LEU A 515 4.35 28.84 -12.60
CA LEU A 515 5.79 29.03 -12.41
C LEU A 515 6.49 29.34 -13.73
N ILE A 516 6.22 28.63 -14.83
CA ILE A 516 6.78 29.00 -16.14
C ILE A 516 6.31 30.38 -16.57
N ARG A 517 5.02 30.68 -16.45
CA ARG A 517 4.45 31.96 -16.91
C ARG A 517 5.09 33.18 -16.25
N LYS A 518 5.51 33.05 -15.00
CA LYS A 518 6.16 34.13 -14.25
C LYS A 518 7.59 34.42 -14.71
N ASN A 519 8.25 33.44 -15.34
CA ASN A 519 9.66 33.52 -15.72
C ASN A 519 9.85 33.62 -17.25
N ILE A 520 8.78 33.87 -18.03
CA ILE A 520 8.88 34.08 -19.49
C ILE A 520 9.83 35.25 -19.79
N GLY A 521 10.76 35.02 -20.71
CA GLY A 521 11.69 36.03 -21.20
C GLY A 521 13.06 36.00 -20.53
N ASP A 522 13.24 35.20 -19.48
CA ASP A 522 14.55 34.94 -18.90
C ASP A 522 15.42 34.10 -19.85
N LYS A 523 16.73 34.41 -19.87
CA LYS A 523 17.71 33.84 -20.80
C LYS A 523 18.96 33.34 -20.09
N ASN A 524 18.82 32.38 -19.17
CA ASN A 524 19.90 31.99 -18.26
C ASN A 524 20.01 30.49 -17.98
N CYS A 525 19.68 29.59 -18.93
CA CYS A 525 19.75 28.14 -18.70
C CYS A 525 19.11 27.74 -17.35
N ASP A 526 17.95 28.34 -17.05
CA ASP A 526 17.24 28.04 -15.82
C ASP A 526 16.57 26.68 -15.98
N ILE A 527 17.32 25.62 -15.65
CA ILE A 527 16.92 24.22 -15.83
C ILE A 527 15.57 23.88 -15.19
N ILE A 528 15.09 24.73 -14.27
CA ILE A 528 13.84 24.52 -13.57
C ILE A 528 12.64 24.92 -14.46
N HIS A 529 12.78 25.98 -15.24
CA HIS A 529 11.67 26.59 -15.98
C HIS A 529 11.85 26.55 -17.51
N ASP A 530 13.09 26.42 -17.99
CA ASP A 530 13.46 26.16 -19.39
C ASP A 530 13.41 24.64 -19.61
N LEU A 531 12.26 24.14 -20.09
CA LEU A 531 11.98 22.70 -20.10
C LEU A 531 12.60 22.00 -21.31
N ASN A 532 12.80 22.71 -22.42
CA ASN A 532 13.50 22.19 -23.60
C ASN A 532 15.01 22.48 -23.57
N LEU A 533 15.49 23.28 -22.61
CA LEU A 533 16.88 23.66 -22.42
C LEU A 533 17.49 24.43 -23.61
N ASP A 534 16.67 25.16 -24.36
CA ASP A 534 17.14 25.98 -25.49
C ASP A 534 17.87 27.27 -25.04
N GLY A 535 17.83 27.54 -23.73
CA GLY A 535 18.43 28.69 -23.06
C GLY A 535 17.46 29.85 -22.87
N THR A 536 16.18 29.71 -23.25
CA THR A 536 15.16 30.76 -23.17
C THR A 536 13.80 30.25 -22.73
N ILE A 537 13.24 30.84 -21.67
CA ILE A 537 11.88 30.49 -21.23
C ILE A 537 10.86 31.21 -22.10
N ASN A 538 10.10 30.47 -22.89
CA ASN A 538 9.22 31.03 -23.92
C ASN A 538 7.90 30.23 -24.11
N SER A 539 7.20 30.47 -25.22
CA SER A 539 5.93 29.80 -25.50
C SER A 539 6.04 28.29 -25.74
N PHE A 540 7.22 27.79 -26.12
CA PHE A 540 7.48 26.36 -26.31
C PHE A 540 7.39 25.62 -24.96
N ASP A 541 7.98 26.14 -23.88
CA ASP A 541 7.92 25.54 -22.54
C ASP A 541 6.49 25.46 -22.01
N ILE A 542 5.71 26.53 -22.22
CA ILE A 542 4.29 26.57 -21.87
C ILE A 542 3.51 25.48 -22.60
N ASN A 543 3.81 25.28 -23.89
CA ASN A 543 3.14 24.25 -24.68
C ASN A 543 3.58 22.85 -24.26
N LEU A 544 4.81 22.68 -23.77
CA LEU A 544 5.30 21.41 -23.25
C LEU A 544 4.55 21.04 -21.96
N ILE A 545 4.43 21.96 -20.99
CA ILE A 545 3.59 21.73 -19.79
C ILE A 545 2.15 21.41 -20.18
N LYS A 546 1.55 22.16 -21.11
CA LYS A 546 0.15 21.92 -21.51
C LYS A 546 -0.07 20.50 -22.04
N LYS A 547 0.92 19.90 -22.72
CA LYS A 547 0.85 18.53 -23.22
C LYS A 547 0.95 17.48 -22.11
N THR A 548 1.61 17.83 -21.01
CA THR A 548 1.86 16.93 -19.87
C THR A 548 0.96 17.23 -18.67
N MET A 549 0.04 18.19 -18.76
CA MET A 549 -0.95 18.50 -17.73
C MET A 549 -1.70 17.26 -17.24
N LEU A 550 -1.92 17.17 -15.93
CA LEU A 550 -2.59 16.07 -15.23
C LEU A 550 -1.80 14.75 -15.21
N GLN A 551 -0.61 14.69 -15.82
CA GLN A 551 0.29 13.55 -15.62
C GLN A 551 0.91 13.59 -14.22
N LYS A 552 1.31 12.42 -13.72
CA LYS A 552 1.86 12.22 -12.39
C LYS A 552 3.04 11.23 -12.41
N ASP A 553 3.80 11.23 -11.32
CA ASP A 553 4.91 10.29 -11.12
C ASP A 553 4.42 8.83 -11.27
N GLU A 554 5.31 7.98 -11.75
CA GLU A 554 5.06 6.54 -11.84
C GLU A 554 5.35 5.86 -10.49
N ASP A 555 4.29 5.23 -9.97
CA ASP A 555 4.25 4.55 -8.67
C ASP A 555 5.18 3.34 -8.56
#